data_AF-A0A662E7A9-F1
#
_entry.id   AF-A0A662E7A9-F1
#
_cell.length_a   1.000
_cell.length_b   1.000
_cell.length_c   1.000
_cell.angle_alpha   90.00
_cell.angle_beta   90.00
_cell.angle_gamma   90.00
#
_symmetry.space_group_name_H-M   'P 1'
#
loop_
_entity.id
_entity.type
_entity.pdbx_description
1 polymer ?
#
loop_
_entity_poly.entity_id
_entity_poly.type
_entity_poly.pdbx_seq_one_letter_code
_entity_poly.pdbx_strand_id
1 'polypeptide(L)'
;MISARIHRRPVIHSRAVIASVVAAIVIAACGGEDDGGSAERFCGEIEANKEALTNPQLEFSDDIGPLLQLYSHVGDVAPLSIAEEWNQLVSAYETASTVVP
;
A
#
# COMPACT_ATOMS: atom_id res chain seq x y z
N MET A 1 -40.49 -17.65 -39.27
CA MET A 1 -40.87 -16.35 -39.87
C MET A 1 -39.92 -15.27 -39.35
N ILE A 2 -39.36 -14.52 -40.30
CA ILE A 2 -38.50 -13.34 -40.17
C ILE A 2 -39.10 -12.29 -39.22
N SER A 3 -38.30 -11.66 -38.36
CA SER A 3 -38.04 -10.21 -38.46
C SER A 3 -37.03 -9.72 -37.40
N ALA A 4 -35.86 -9.31 -37.86
CA ALA A 4 -34.96 -8.42 -37.14
C ALA A 4 -35.57 -7.00 -37.07
N ARG A 5 -35.36 -6.27 -35.97
CA ARG A 5 -35.38 -4.80 -35.96
C ARG A 5 -34.17 -4.29 -35.21
N ILE A 6 -33.12 -4.02 -35.99
CA ILE A 6 -31.99 -3.19 -35.62
C ILE A 6 -32.52 -1.77 -35.46
N HIS A 7 -32.67 -1.26 -34.24
CA HIS A 7 -32.88 0.17 -34.01
C HIS A 7 -31.50 0.85 -33.95
N ARG A 8 -31.16 1.53 -35.05
CA ARG A 8 -30.00 2.41 -35.14
C ARG A 8 -30.22 3.64 -34.24
N ARG A 9 -29.16 4.01 -33.51
CA ARG A 9 -29.06 5.13 -32.58
C ARG A 9 -29.23 6.48 -33.29
N PRO A 10 -30.01 7.44 -32.76
CA PRO A 10 -29.76 8.84 -33.03
C PRO A 10 -28.62 9.33 -32.13
N VAL A 11 -27.46 9.59 -32.73
CA VAL A 11 -26.40 10.39 -32.13
C VAL A 11 -26.85 11.84 -32.20
N ILE A 12 -27.32 12.37 -31.07
CA ILE A 12 -27.60 13.81 -30.92
C ILE A 12 -26.47 14.38 -30.06
N HIS A 13 -25.50 15.00 -30.74
CA HIS A 13 -24.48 15.83 -30.12
C HIS A 13 -25.13 17.13 -29.62
N SER A 14 -24.91 17.49 -28.35
CA SER A 14 -24.49 18.85 -27.95
C SER A 14 -24.35 19.00 -26.43
N ARG A 15 -23.09 19.14 -26.01
CA ARG A 15 -22.59 19.91 -24.85
C ARG A 15 -23.34 19.78 -23.52
N ALA A 16 -22.93 18.80 -22.72
CA ALA A 16 -22.83 18.97 -21.27
C ALA A 16 -21.56 18.26 -20.80
N VAL A 17 -20.73 18.99 -20.07
CA VAL A 17 -19.48 18.54 -19.45
C VAL A 17 -19.81 17.39 -18.49
N ILE A 18 -19.48 16.15 -18.86
CA ILE A 18 -19.52 15.03 -17.91
C ILE A 18 -18.12 14.92 -17.32
N ALA A 19 -18.00 15.57 -16.17
CA ALA A 19 -16.88 15.49 -15.26
C ALA A 19 -16.60 14.03 -14.87
N SER A 20 -15.31 13.69 -14.90
CA SER A 20 -14.61 12.81 -13.96
C SER A 20 -15.41 11.68 -13.32
N VAL A 21 -15.42 10.50 -13.97
CA VAL A 21 -15.54 9.22 -13.26
C VAL A 21 -14.22 8.48 -13.41
N VAL A 22 -13.20 8.97 -12.69
CA VAL A 22 -12.09 8.13 -12.23
C VAL A 22 -12.32 7.95 -10.73
N ALA A 23 -13.41 7.27 -10.40
CA ALA A 23 -13.71 6.92 -9.02
C ALA A 23 -12.86 5.70 -8.65
N ALA A 24 -11.78 5.99 -7.93
CA ALA A 24 -11.04 5.13 -7.01
C ALA A 24 -11.52 3.66 -6.93
N ILE A 25 -10.86 2.79 -7.69
CA ILE A 25 -10.84 1.35 -7.40
C ILE A 25 -9.46 1.08 -6.79
N VAL A 26 -9.32 1.36 -5.48
CA VAL A 26 -8.13 0.99 -4.70
C VAL A 26 -8.57 0.34 -3.38
N ILE A 27 -9.62 -0.47 -3.44
CA ILE A 27 -10.12 -1.18 -2.27
C ILE A 27 -10.02 -2.67 -2.58
N ALA A 28 -9.32 -3.39 -1.71
CA ALA A 28 -9.10 -4.84 -1.69
C ALA A 28 -8.02 -5.38 -2.64
N ALA A 29 -6.76 -5.17 -2.28
CA ALA A 29 -5.71 -6.15 -2.55
C ALA A 29 -5.03 -6.66 -1.25
N CYS A 30 -5.58 -6.33 -0.07
CA CYS A 30 -5.31 -7.09 1.15
C CYS A 30 -6.43 -8.16 1.19
N GLY A 31 -6.12 -9.39 0.75
CA GLY A 31 -7.11 -10.44 0.50
C GLY A 31 -6.46 -11.72 -0.05
N GLY A 32 -5.58 -12.32 0.75
CA GLY A 32 -4.89 -13.56 0.41
C GLY A 32 -4.62 -14.39 1.65
N GLU A 33 -5.26 -15.55 1.74
CA GLU A 33 -5.01 -16.58 2.75
C GLU A 33 -3.66 -17.24 2.46
N ASP A 34 -2.59 -16.80 3.13
CA ASP A 34 -1.28 -17.46 3.04
C ASP A 34 -0.60 -17.48 4.42
N ASP A 35 0.03 -18.61 4.74
CA ASP A 35 0.61 -18.94 6.06
C ASP A 35 1.88 -18.12 6.42
N GLY A 36 2.18 -17.06 5.66
CA GLY A 36 3.17 -16.05 5.99
C GLY A 36 2.56 -14.67 5.94
N GLY A 37 2.11 -14.14 7.08
CA GLY A 37 1.56 -12.78 7.27
C GLY A 37 0.32 -12.47 6.43
N SER A 38 -0.82 -12.10 7.06
CA SER A 38 -1.96 -11.65 6.25
C SER A 38 -1.75 -10.23 5.77
N ALA A 39 -2.07 -9.98 4.50
CA ALA A 39 -1.99 -8.64 3.95
C ALA A 39 -2.84 -7.66 4.77
N GLU A 40 -4.00 -8.06 5.28
CA GLU A 40 -4.86 -7.23 6.12
C GLU A 40 -4.16 -6.80 7.41
N ARG A 41 -3.42 -7.72 8.05
CA ARG A 41 -2.68 -7.41 9.28
C ARG A 41 -1.55 -6.45 8.99
N PHE A 42 -0.76 -6.72 7.96
CA PHE A 42 0.31 -5.82 7.53
C PHE A 42 -0.22 -4.43 7.16
N CYS A 43 -1.27 -4.36 6.32
CA CYS A 43 -1.95 -3.11 5.94
C CYS A 43 -2.41 -2.34 7.20
N GLY A 44 -2.94 -3.04 8.20
CA GLY A 44 -3.35 -2.46 9.48
C GLY A 44 -2.20 -1.89 10.31
N GLU A 45 -1.07 -2.60 10.41
CA GLU A 45 0.12 -2.10 11.10
C GLU A 45 0.73 -0.87 10.41
N ILE A 46 0.75 -0.86 9.07
CA ILE A 46 1.20 0.30 8.29
C ILE A 46 0.30 1.51 8.55
N GLU A 47 -1.03 1.33 8.55
CA GLU A 47 -1.97 2.42 8.81
C GLU A 47 -1.82 2.97 10.23
N ALA A 48 -1.73 2.09 11.22
CA ALA A 48 -1.59 2.45 12.63
C ALA A 48 -0.29 3.22 12.92
N ASN A 49 0.78 2.94 12.18
CA ASN A 49 2.11 3.48 12.45
C ASN A 49 2.63 4.41 11.34
N LYS A 50 1.77 4.81 10.40
CA LYS A 50 2.16 5.53 9.17
C LYS A 50 3.06 6.74 9.44
N GLU A 51 2.72 7.56 10.41
CA GLU A 51 3.47 8.78 10.73
C GLU A 51 4.88 8.44 11.24
N ALA A 52 4.98 7.48 12.18
CA ALA A 52 6.26 7.04 12.72
C ALA A 52 7.14 6.36 11.65
N LEU A 53 6.55 5.63 10.71
CA LEU A 53 7.29 4.97 9.63
C LEU A 53 7.81 5.96 8.58
N THR A 54 7.01 6.97 8.21
CA THR A 54 7.29 7.82 7.05
C THR A 54 7.83 9.20 7.39
N ASN A 55 7.61 9.68 8.61
CA ASN A 55 8.11 10.94 9.13
C ASN A 55 8.56 10.80 10.60
N PRO A 56 9.56 9.94 10.87
CA PRO A 56 10.05 9.75 12.23
C PRO A 56 10.72 11.02 12.76
N GLN A 57 10.39 11.38 13.99
CA GLN A 57 11.05 12.45 14.71
C GLN A 57 12.32 11.89 15.37
N LEU A 58 13.47 12.05 14.70
CA LEU A 58 14.77 11.61 15.19
C LEU A 58 15.59 12.84 15.62
N GLU A 59 15.76 13.02 16.93
CA GLU A 59 16.54 14.13 17.50
C GLU A 59 17.91 13.63 18.00
N PHE A 60 17.94 12.41 18.54
CA PHE A 60 19.11 11.77 19.13
C PHE A 60 19.36 10.37 18.55
N SER A 61 20.58 9.88 18.70
CA SER A 61 20.95 8.52 18.23
C SER A 61 20.12 7.42 18.89
N ASP A 62 19.70 7.61 20.14
CA ASP A 62 18.89 6.63 20.86
C ASP A 62 17.46 6.50 20.29
N ASP A 63 17.00 7.46 19.48
CA ASP A 63 15.69 7.40 18.81
C ASP A 63 15.67 6.40 17.65
N ILE A 64 16.84 6.01 17.13
CA ILE A 64 16.98 5.10 15.98
C ILE A 64 16.55 3.67 16.37
N GLY A 65 16.91 3.21 17.56
CA GLY A 65 16.60 1.86 18.03
C GLY A 65 15.09 1.54 18.05
N PRO A 66 14.26 2.40 18.67
CA PRO A 66 12.80 2.26 18.63
C PRO A 66 12.22 2.26 17.21
N LEU A 67 12.75 3.09 16.30
CA LEU A 67 12.30 3.11 14.91
C LEU A 67 12.62 1.79 14.18
N LEU A 68 13.83 1.25 14.36
CA LEU A 68 14.21 -0.04 13.78
C LEU A 68 13.32 -1.18 14.32
N GLN A 69 13.03 -1.19 15.62
CA GLN A 69 12.10 -2.17 16.21
C GLN A 69 10.70 -2.09 15.59
N LEU A 70 10.20 -0.89 15.31
CA LEU A 70 8.92 -0.72 14.62
C LEU A 70 8.97 -1.30 13.21
N TYR A 71 10.01 -1.00 12.43
CA TYR A 71 10.18 -1.56 11.09
C TYR A 71 10.28 -3.10 11.11
N SER A 72 11.03 -3.69 12.04
CA SER A 72 11.09 -5.14 12.21
C SER A 72 9.74 -5.74 12.58
N HIS A 73 9.01 -5.13 13.52
CA HIS A 73 7.70 -5.59 13.96
C HIS A 73 6.67 -5.64 12.81
N VAL A 74 6.64 -4.61 11.97
CA VAL A 74 5.79 -4.58 10.78
C VAL A 74 6.21 -5.67 9.78
N GLY A 75 7.50 -5.97 9.69
CA GLY A 75 8.05 -7.03 8.85
C GLY A 75 7.64 -8.44 9.27
N ASP A 76 7.50 -8.69 10.58
CA ASP A 76 7.08 -10.00 11.12
C ASP A 76 5.69 -10.44 10.64
N VAL A 77 4.86 -9.48 10.22
CA VAL A 77 3.49 -9.72 9.76
C VAL A 77 3.34 -9.51 8.26
N ALA A 78 4.42 -9.22 7.55
CA ALA A 78 4.41 -8.95 6.13
C ALA A 78 4.00 -10.19 5.32
N PRO A 79 3.11 -10.05 4.32
CA PRO A 79 2.79 -11.15 3.43
C PRO A 79 4.02 -11.56 2.62
N LEU A 80 4.09 -12.84 2.26
CA LEU A 80 5.22 -13.41 1.50
C LEU A 80 5.57 -12.65 0.22
N SER A 81 4.59 -11.98 -0.40
CA SER A 81 4.77 -11.18 -1.60
C SER A 81 5.62 -9.91 -1.44
N ILE A 82 5.86 -9.45 -0.20
CA ILE A 82 6.69 -8.27 0.09
C ILE A 82 7.69 -8.50 1.23
N ALA A 83 7.64 -9.66 1.90
CA ALA A 83 8.43 -9.92 3.09
C ALA A 83 9.94 -9.86 2.81
N GLU A 84 10.37 -10.32 1.64
CA GLU A 84 11.78 -10.24 1.24
C GLU A 84 12.22 -8.78 1.08
N GLU A 85 11.46 -7.97 0.34
CA GLU A 85 11.75 -6.57 0.10
C GLU A 85 11.73 -5.74 1.39
N TRP A 86 10.77 -6.04 2.28
CA TRP A 86 10.70 -5.40 3.59
C TRP A 86 11.93 -5.74 4.46
N ASN A 87 12.34 -7.01 4.49
CA ASN A 87 13.55 -7.43 5.21
C ASN A 87 14.81 -6.77 4.66
N GLN A 88 14.91 -6.60 3.33
CA GLN A 88 16.02 -5.86 2.72
C GLN A 88 16.02 -4.39 3.16
N LEU A 89 14.85 -3.75 3.27
CA LEU A 89 14.73 -2.38 3.77
C LEU A 89 15.19 -2.26 5.23
N VAL A 90 14.73 -3.16 6.11
CA VAL A 90 15.15 -3.22 7.52
C VAL A 90 16.67 -3.36 7.61
N SER A 91 17.26 -4.30 6.87
CA SER A 91 18.70 -4.53 6.88
C SER A 91 19.51 -3.31 6.41
N ALA A 92 19.00 -2.58 5.41
CA ALA A 92 19.63 -1.34 4.96
C ALA A 92 19.61 -0.26 6.05
N TYR A 93 18.50 -0.12 6.78
CA TYR A 93 18.39 0.84 7.89
C TYR A 93 19.26 0.45 9.09
N GLU A 94 19.32 -0.83 9.43
CA GLU A 94 20.25 -1.34 10.45
C GLU A 94 21.70 -1.02 10.07
N THR A 95 22.09 -1.28 8.81
CA THR A 95 23.44 -0.95 8.33
C THR A 95 23.71 0.54 8.42
N ALA A 96 22.77 1.38 7.96
CA ALA A 96 22.90 2.83 8.02
C ALA A 96 23.02 3.34 9.46
N SER A 97 22.32 2.73 10.42
CA SER A 97 22.37 3.11 11.84
C SER A 97 23.75 2.93 12.48
N THR A 98 24.63 2.12 11.89
CA THR A 98 25.99 1.91 12.38
C THR A 98 26.99 2.97 11.94
N VAL A 99 26.61 3.83 10.98
CA VAL A 99 27.48 4.89 10.47
C VAL A 99 27.41 6.09 11.41
N VAL A 100 28.53 6.40 12.06
CA VAL A 100 28.69 7.62 12.85
C VAL A 100 29.10 8.75 11.90
N PRO A 101 28.37 9.89 11.85
CA PRO A 101 28.74 11.06 11.05
C PRO A 101 30.09 11.67 11.42
#